data_AF-A0A7Y5D5P6-F1
#
_entry.id   AF-A0A7Y5D5P6-F1
#
_cell.length_a   1.000
_cell.length_b   1.000
_cell.length_c   1.000
_cell.angle_alpha   90.00
_cell.angle_beta   90.00
_cell.angle_gamma   90.00
#
_symmetry.space_group_name_H-M   'P 1'
#
loop_
_entity.id
_entity.type
_entity.pdbx_description
1 polymer ?
#
loop_
_entity_poly.entity_id
_entity_poly.type
_entity_poly.pdbx_seq_one_letter_code
_entity_poly.pdbx_strand_id
1 'polypeptide(L)'
;MATIKSQSLMTLSPILWIWLGGLLFILAGCRTANTPDGVALEFWQAMAANDLTAAQEHVTKKSLPLTKNPELPALRNAELKTGQIIINDTQATVAIIATVNQQRSLTLQTFLTKEHNEWKVDYQLTVANLRQAPFNDFFKSLENIGGTLNQQLEQGLEIFGEELKK
;
A
#
# COMPACT_ATOMS: atom_id res chain seq x y z
N MET A 1 -73.64 -8.60 7.00
CA MET A 1 -72.82 -9.47 7.85
C MET A 1 -71.58 -9.83 7.04
N ALA A 2 -70.44 -9.20 7.33
CA ALA A 2 -69.19 -9.35 6.58
C ALA A 2 -68.12 -9.93 7.51
N THR A 3 -67.56 -11.08 7.15
CA THR A 3 -66.49 -11.74 7.89
C THR A 3 -65.16 -11.45 7.18
N ILE A 4 -64.32 -10.63 7.82
CA ILE A 4 -62.96 -10.31 7.39
C ILE A 4 -62.06 -11.50 7.77
N LYS A 5 -61.44 -12.14 6.76
CA LYS A 5 -60.49 -13.23 6.96
C LYS A 5 -59.11 -12.62 7.25
N SER A 6 -58.64 -12.73 8.50
CA SER A 6 -57.35 -12.21 8.93
C SER A 6 -56.20 -12.94 8.23
N GLN A 7 -55.30 -12.17 7.62
CA GLN A 7 -54.01 -12.65 7.12
C GLN A 7 -53.15 -13.14 8.30
N SER A 8 -52.74 -14.40 8.28
CA SER A 8 -51.66 -14.88 9.14
C SER A 8 -50.36 -14.81 8.37
N LEU A 9 -49.45 -14.01 8.93
CA LEU A 9 -48.08 -13.83 8.51
C LEU A 9 -47.40 -15.18 8.23
N MET A 10 -46.92 -15.35 6.99
CA MET A 10 -45.96 -16.40 6.65
C MET A 10 -44.71 -16.18 7.49
N THR A 11 -44.57 -16.98 8.54
CA THR A 11 -43.32 -17.11 9.29
C THR A 11 -42.31 -17.79 8.39
N LEU A 12 -41.49 -16.98 7.72
CA LEU A 12 -40.30 -17.48 7.02
C LEU A 12 -39.45 -18.25 8.01
N SER A 13 -39.22 -19.53 7.72
CA SER A 13 -38.52 -20.49 8.55
C SER A 13 -37.18 -19.93 9.07
N PRO A 14 -36.85 -20.08 10.37
CA PRO A 14 -35.60 -19.58 10.95
C PRO A 14 -34.34 -20.21 10.33
N ILE A 15 -34.52 -21.31 9.59
CA ILE A 15 -33.46 -22.00 8.86
C ILE A 15 -32.94 -21.16 7.68
N LEU A 16 -33.80 -20.33 7.07
CA LEU A 16 -33.42 -19.51 5.90
C LEU A 16 -32.45 -18.39 6.28
N TRP A 17 -32.54 -17.87 7.50
CA TRP A 17 -31.67 -16.81 8.01
C TRP A 17 -30.26 -17.30 8.35
N ILE A 18 -30.14 -18.56 8.79
CA ILE A 18 -28.85 -19.19 9.10
C ILE A 18 -28.05 -19.44 7.81
N TRP A 19 -28.73 -19.81 6.72
CA TRP A 19 -28.11 -19.97 5.41
C TRP A 19 -27.65 -18.64 4.78
N LEU A 20 -28.41 -17.57 4.96
CA LEU A 20 -28.03 -16.24 4.46
C LEU A 20 -26.88 -15.62 5.26
N GLY A 21 -26.79 -15.89 6.57
CA GLY A 21 -25.69 -15.43 7.41
C GLY A 21 -24.38 -16.23 7.23
N GLY A 22 -24.47 -17.54 6.98
CA GLY A 22 -23.30 -18.41 6.81
C GLY A 22 -22.51 -18.15 5.51
N LEU A 23 -23.20 -17.77 4.43
CA LEU A 23 -22.56 -17.49 3.14
C LEU A 23 -21.68 -16.22 3.18
N LEU A 24 -21.98 -15.27 4.07
CA LEU A 24 -21.23 -14.00 4.19
C LEU A 24 -19.85 -14.17 4.85
N PHE A 25 -19.61 -15.25 5.60
CA PHE A 25 -18.34 -15.48 6.31
C PHE A 25 -17.23 -16.12 5.45
N ILE A 26 -17.57 -16.69 4.29
CA ILE A 26 -16.60 -17.43 3.45
C ILE A 26 -15.75 -16.47 2.59
N LEU A 27 -16.14 -15.20 2.48
CA LEU A 27 -15.45 -14.21 1.64
C LEU A 27 -14.28 -13.49 2.35
N ALA A 28 -14.08 -13.69 3.66
CA ALA A 28 -13.04 -12.99 4.42
C ALA A 28 -11.64 -13.66 4.38
N GLY A 29 -11.45 -14.71 3.57
CA GLY A 29 -10.36 -15.67 3.79
C GLY A 29 -9.43 -16.01 2.62
N CYS A 30 -9.42 -15.29 1.49
CA CYS A 30 -8.34 -15.43 0.51
C CYS A 30 -7.24 -14.39 0.81
N ARG A 31 -6.43 -14.63 1.84
CA ARG A 31 -5.16 -13.91 1.99
C ARG A 31 -4.17 -14.45 0.96
N THR A 32 -4.13 -13.80 -0.21
CA THR A 32 -3.11 -14.01 -1.26
C THR A 32 -1.71 -13.62 -0.80
N ALA A 33 -1.58 -12.86 0.29
CA ALA A 33 -0.36 -12.42 0.95
C ALA A 33 0.62 -13.53 1.43
N ASN A 34 0.36 -14.82 1.20
CA ASN A 34 1.24 -15.87 1.69
C ASN A 34 2.41 -16.18 0.74
N THR A 35 2.39 -15.65 -0.48
CA THR A 35 3.47 -15.81 -1.45
C THR A 35 4.37 -14.56 -1.48
N PRO A 36 5.65 -14.67 -1.87
CA PRO A 36 6.55 -13.51 -1.91
C PRO A 36 6.00 -12.36 -2.76
N ASP A 37 5.38 -12.69 -3.90
CA ASP A 37 4.79 -11.73 -4.81
C ASP A 37 3.52 -11.08 -4.27
N GLY A 38 2.68 -11.83 -3.57
CA GLY A 38 1.52 -11.29 -2.87
C GLY A 38 1.94 -10.27 -1.81
N VAL A 39 2.91 -10.63 -0.95
CA VAL A 39 3.45 -9.71 0.07
C VAL A 39 4.06 -8.46 -0.56
N ALA A 40 4.87 -8.63 -1.61
CA ALA A 40 5.48 -7.49 -2.29
C ALA A 40 4.43 -6.55 -2.89
N LEU A 41 3.43 -7.10 -3.58
CA LEU A 41 2.37 -6.31 -4.20
C LEU A 41 1.54 -5.55 -3.17
N GLU A 42 1.08 -6.23 -2.11
CA GLU A 42 0.29 -5.62 -1.03
C GLU A 42 1.08 -4.52 -0.29
N PHE A 43 2.36 -4.77 -0.02
CA PHE A 43 3.26 -3.74 0.53
C PHE A 43 3.29 -2.47 -0.32
N TRP A 44 3.52 -2.61 -1.64
CA TRP A 44 3.59 -1.44 -2.51
C TRP A 44 2.23 -0.78 -2.75
N GLN A 45 1.13 -1.53 -2.71
CA GLN A 45 -0.23 -0.97 -2.74
C GLN A 45 -0.50 -0.11 -1.50
N ALA A 46 -0.15 -0.61 -0.32
CA ALA A 46 -0.25 0.15 0.92
C ALA A 46 0.61 1.44 0.86
N MET A 47 1.83 1.34 0.36
CA MET A 47 2.72 2.50 0.16
C MET A 47 2.14 3.52 -0.84
N ALA A 48 1.58 3.07 -1.97
CA ALA A 48 0.94 3.92 -2.97
C ALA A 48 -0.32 4.61 -2.45
N ALA A 49 -1.06 3.94 -1.56
CA ALA A 49 -2.24 4.46 -0.86
C ALA A 49 -1.88 5.35 0.35
N ASN A 50 -0.59 5.48 0.69
CA ASN A 50 -0.12 6.16 1.90
C ASN A 50 -0.65 5.54 3.21
N ASP A 51 -0.97 4.24 3.19
CA ASP A 51 -1.34 3.44 4.36
C ASP A 51 -0.07 2.81 4.97
N LEU A 52 0.64 3.61 5.77
CA LEU A 52 1.90 3.18 6.39
C LEU A 52 1.69 2.08 7.43
N THR A 53 0.51 2.02 8.04
CA THR A 53 0.17 0.97 9.00
C THR A 53 0.06 -0.38 8.29
N ALA A 54 -0.68 -0.45 7.19
CA ALA A 54 -0.75 -1.66 6.37
C ALA A 54 0.63 -2.03 5.79
N ALA A 55 1.39 -1.06 5.29
CA ALA A 55 2.73 -1.31 4.76
C ALA A 55 3.67 -1.92 5.83
N GLN A 56 3.55 -1.50 7.10
CA GLN A 56 4.34 -2.04 8.21
C GLN A 56 4.06 -3.52 8.51
N GLU A 57 2.87 -4.04 8.20
CA GLU A 57 2.55 -5.46 8.42
C GLU A 57 3.38 -6.39 7.52
N HIS A 58 3.84 -5.87 6.38
CA HIS A 58 4.54 -6.64 5.35
C HIS A 58 6.07 -6.55 5.45
N VAL A 59 6.65 -5.73 6.33
CA VAL A 59 8.11 -5.56 6.41
C VAL A 59 8.75 -6.40 7.52
N THR A 60 10.05 -6.69 7.35
CA THR A 60 10.87 -7.33 8.39
C THR A 60 10.88 -6.48 9.65
N LYS A 61 11.05 -7.11 10.83
CA LYS A 61 11.10 -6.37 12.11
C LYS A 61 12.18 -5.28 12.13
N LYS A 62 13.32 -5.57 11.49
CA LYS A 62 14.44 -4.63 11.33
C LYS A 62 14.06 -3.39 10.50
N SER A 63 13.13 -3.55 9.56
CA SER A 63 12.72 -2.51 8.62
C SER A 63 11.59 -1.61 9.13
N LEU A 64 10.88 -2.00 10.20
CA LEU A 64 9.75 -1.24 10.76
C LEU A 64 10.04 0.25 11.03
N PRO A 65 11.22 0.67 11.55
CA PRO A 65 11.48 2.10 11.78
C PRO A 65 11.58 2.91 10.49
N LEU A 66 12.00 2.28 9.39
CA LEU A 66 12.31 2.93 8.11
C LEU A 66 11.04 3.23 7.28
N THR A 67 9.92 2.58 7.58
CA THR A 67 8.65 2.76 6.88
C THR A 67 7.79 3.90 7.46
N LYS A 68 8.25 4.58 8.52
CA LYS A 68 7.47 5.65 9.19
C LYS A 68 7.45 6.98 8.43
N ASN A 69 8.41 7.21 7.54
CA ASN A 69 8.46 8.40 6.69
C ASN A 69 9.10 8.06 5.34
N PRO A 70 8.38 7.35 4.45
CA PRO A 70 8.96 6.92 3.20
C PRO A 70 9.07 8.06 2.20
N GLU A 71 10.27 8.27 1.65
CA GLU A 71 10.57 9.25 0.61
C GLU A 71 10.10 8.77 -0.78
N LEU A 72 8.88 8.21 -0.91
CA LEU A 72 8.38 7.65 -2.18
C LEU A 72 7.03 8.24 -2.67
N PRO A 73 6.84 9.58 -2.70
CA PRO A 73 5.56 10.18 -3.11
C PRO A 73 5.11 9.91 -4.56
N ALA A 74 5.99 9.35 -5.40
CA ALA A 74 5.78 9.22 -6.83
C ALA A 74 5.02 7.94 -7.24
N LEU A 75 4.79 7.03 -6.30
CA LEU A 75 3.96 5.84 -6.53
C LEU A 75 2.46 6.11 -6.30
N ARG A 76 2.08 7.33 -5.88
CA ARG A 76 0.65 7.69 -5.73
C ARG A 76 -0.09 7.49 -7.04
N ASN A 77 -1.22 6.78 -6.97
CA ASN A 77 -2.07 6.43 -8.09
C ASN A 77 -1.39 5.58 -9.18
N ALA A 78 -0.27 4.92 -8.87
CA ALA A 78 0.33 3.98 -9.79
C ALA A 78 -0.49 2.68 -9.87
N GLU A 79 -0.69 2.17 -11.08
CA GLU A 79 -1.16 0.80 -11.28
C GLU A 79 0.01 -0.15 -11.03
N LEU A 80 -0.13 -1.05 -10.06
CA LEU A 80 0.92 -1.97 -9.64
C LEU A 80 0.66 -3.38 -10.15
N LYS A 81 1.69 -4.01 -10.73
CA LYS A 81 1.65 -5.39 -11.21
C LYS A 81 2.90 -6.15 -10.80
N THR A 82 2.73 -7.44 -10.54
CA THR A 82 3.86 -8.36 -10.33
C THR A 82 4.54 -8.66 -11.67
N GLY A 83 5.86 -8.56 -11.69
CA GLY A 83 6.73 -8.96 -12.78
C GLY A 83 7.46 -10.27 -12.48
N GLN A 84 8.77 -10.30 -12.75
CA GLN A 84 9.61 -11.47 -12.46
C GLN A 84 9.68 -11.78 -10.96
N ILE A 85 9.63 -13.08 -10.64
CA ILE A 85 9.73 -13.62 -9.28
C ILE A 85 10.89 -14.62 -9.25
N ILE A 86 11.82 -14.44 -8.32
CA ILE A 86 12.94 -15.36 -8.06
C ILE A 86 12.87 -15.75 -6.58
N ILE A 87 12.80 -17.05 -6.29
CA ILE A 87 12.67 -17.59 -4.92
C ILE A 87 13.84 -18.54 -4.65
N ASN A 88 14.59 -18.26 -3.58
CA ASN A 88 15.72 -19.03 -3.11
C ASN A 88 15.51 -19.37 -1.62
N ASP A 89 14.82 -20.47 -1.35
CA ASP A 89 14.54 -21.00 0.00
C ASP A 89 13.90 -19.97 0.97
N THR A 90 14.74 -19.23 1.71
CA THR A 90 14.35 -18.21 2.69
C THR A 90 14.39 -16.79 2.15
N GLN A 91 14.84 -16.59 0.91
CA GLN A 91 14.93 -15.29 0.25
C GLN A 91 14.11 -15.27 -1.04
N ALA A 92 13.60 -14.11 -1.41
CA ALA A 92 12.97 -13.90 -2.70
C ALA A 92 13.25 -12.50 -3.23
N THR A 93 13.25 -12.36 -4.54
CA THR A 93 13.26 -11.07 -5.23
C THR A 93 12.06 -11.02 -6.15
N VAL A 94 11.25 -9.96 -5.99
CA VAL A 94 10.04 -9.74 -6.78
C VAL A 94 10.16 -8.39 -7.46
N ALA A 95 10.02 -8.37 -8.78
CA ALA A 95 9.87 -7.14 -9.54
C ALA A 95 8.42 -6.65 -9.44
N ILE A 96 8.21 -5.40 -9.03
CA ILE A 96 6.91 -4.74 -9.05
C ILE A 96 6.94 -3.65 -10.11
N ILE A 97 6.07 -3.79 -11.10
CA ILE A 97 5.93 -2.87 -12.22
C ILE A 97 4.89 -1.84 -11.81
N ALA A 98 5.30 -0.59 -11.64
CA ALA A 98 4.42 0.53 -11.32
C ALA A 98 4.21 1.40 -12.56
N THR A 99 2.97 1.51 -13.01
CA THR A 99 2.57 2.33 -14.16
C THR A 99 1.85 3.58 -13.68
N VAL A 100 2.48 4.74 -13.84
CA VAL A 100 1.93 6.04 -13.47
C VAL A 100 1.24 6.67 -14.67
N ASN A 101 -0.03 7.04 -14.52
CA ASN A 101 -0.84 7.71 -15.54
C ASN A 101 -0.84 7.03 -16.92
N GLN A 102 -0.72 5.69 -16.96
CA GLN A 102 -0.71 4.88 -18.20
C GLN A 102 0.41 5.20 -19.21
N GLN A 103 1.40 6.00 -18.82
CA GLN A 103 2.43 6.50 -19.74
C GLN A 103 3.84 6.13 -19.29
N ARG A 104 4.09 6.06 -17.99
CA ARG A 104 5.42 5.79 -17.44
C ARG A 104 5.38 4.54 -16.59
N SER A 105 6.19 3.55 -16.96
CA SER A 105 6.35 2.33 -16.20
C SER A 105 7.73 2.30 -15.56
N LEU A 106 7.79 1.96 -14.28
CA LEU A 106 9.03 1.76 -13.52
C LEU A 106 8.99 0.39 -12.87
N THR A 107 10.15 -0.24 -12.72
CA THR A 107 10.27 -1.55 -12.08
C THR A 107 10.99 -1.42 -10.75
N LEU A 108 10.32 -1.80 -9.67
CA LEU A 108 10.81 -1.83 -8.31
C LEU A 108 11.30 -3.24 -8.00
N GLN A 109 12.62 -3.43 -7.87
CA GLN A 109 13.15 -4.67 -7.33
C GLN A 109 12.92 -4.72 -5.83
N THR A 110 12.10 -5.66 -5.38
CA THR A 110 11.69 -5.83 -3.99
C THR A 110 12.34 -7.07 -3.43
N PHE A 111 13.07 -6.92 -2.33
CA PHE A 111 13.75 -8.02 -1.67
C PHE A 111 12.92 -8.49 -0.48
N LEU A 112 12.74 -9.80 -0.36
CA LEU A 112 11.97 -10.42 0.72
C LEU A 112 12.81 -11.49 1.41
N THR A 113 12.58 -11.61 2.72
CA THR A 113 13.14 -12.66 3.56
C THR A 113 12.01 -13.34 4.32
N LYS A 114 12.12 -14.65 4.55
CA LYS A 114 11.17 -15.43 5.32
C LYS A 114 11.51 -15.33 6.82
N GLU A 115 10.66 -14.68 7.60
CA GLU A 115 10.75 -14.61 9.07
C GLU A 115 9.61 -15.43 9.69
N HIS A 116 9.91 -16.37 10.59
CA HIS A 116 8.90 -17.24 11.24
C HIS A 116 7.94 -17.92 10.24
N ASN A 117 8.48 -18.38 9.10
CA ASN A 117 7.72 -18.98 8.00
C ASN A 117 6.77 -18.04 7.24
N GLU A 118 6.86 -16.73 7.47
CA GLU A 118 6.12 -15.69 6.73
C GLU A 118 7.07 -14.87 5.86
N TRP A 119 6.65 -14.54 4.64
CA TRP A 119 7.42 -13.63 3.80
C TRP A 119 7.29 -12.19 4.31
N LYS A 120 8.42 -11.49 4.39
CA LYS A 120 8.49 -10.09 4.78
C LYS A 120 9.43 -9.33 3.84
N VAL A 121 9.07 -8.11 3.50
CA VAL A 121 9.90 -7.21 2.70
C VAL A 121 11.09 -6.74 3.54
N ASP A 122 12.30 -6.98 3.04
CA ASP A 122 13.50 -6.31 3.51
C ASP A 122 13.51 -4.91 2.88
N TYR A 123 12.81 -3.99 3.54
CA TYR A 123 12.66 -2.63 3.04
C TYR A 123 14.00 -1.90 3.01
N GLN A 124 14.88 -2.15 3.99
CA GLN A 124 16.22 -1.57 4.02
C GLN A 124 17.01 -1.95 2.76
N LEU A 125 17.05 -3.23 2.41
CA LEU A 125 17.75 -3.70 1.20
C LEU A 125 17.06 -3.20 -0.06
N THR A 126 15.72 -3.18 -0.07
CA THR A 126 14.92 -2.67 -1.18
C THR A 126 15.24 -1.21 -1.49
N VAL A 127 15.18 -0.29 -0.51
CA VAL A 127 15.49 1.12 -0.76
C VAL A 127 16.97 1.36 -1.11
N ALA A 128 17.88 0.57 -0.53
CA ALA A 128 19.30 0.67 -0.85
C ALA A 128 19.61 0.32 -2.31
N ASN A 129 18.87 -0.62 -2.90
CA ASN A 129 18.98 -0.97 -4.32
C ASN A 129 18.21 -0.02 -5.23
N LEU A 130 17.06 0.50 -4.78
CA LEU A 130 16.31 1.51 -5.53
C LEU A 130 17.13 2.79 -5.75
N ARG A 131 17.90 3.24 -4.75
CA ARG A 131 18.78 4.42 -4.85
C ARG A 131 19.92 4.27 -5.87
N GLN A 132 20.25 3.04 -6.25
CA GLN A 132 21.32 2.75 -7.23
C GLN A 132 20.77 2.53 -8.64
N ALA A 133 19.45 2.44 -8.80
CA ALA A 133 18.81 2.24 -10.10
C ALA A 133 18.78 3.56 -10.90
N PRO A 134 18.86 3.52 -12.25
CA PRO A 134 18.95 4.69 -13.12
C PRO A 134 17.64 5.51 -13.23
N PHE A 135 16.78 5.48 -12.21
CA PHE A 135 15.50 6.20 -12.13
C PHE A 135 15.61 7.54 -11.39
N ASN A 136 16.82 8.10 -11.30
CA ASN A 136 17.15 9.34 -10.57
C ASN A 136 16.22 10.52 -10.89
N ASP A 137 15.71 10.62 -12.12
CA ASP A 137 14.87 11.76 -12.54
C ASP A 137 13.44 11.72 -11.96
N PHE A 138 12.92 10.53 -11.65
CA PHE A 138 11.62 10.35 -11.01
C PHE A 138 11.64 10.73 -9.52
N PHE A 139 12.75 10.44 -8.84
CA PHE A 139 12.95 10.81 -7.43
C PHE A 139 13.37 12.29 -7.26
N LYS A 140 14.19 12.84 -8.17
CA LYS A 140 14.47 14.29 -8.20
C LYS A 140 13.22 15.15 -8.38
N SER A 141 12.22 14.66 -9.12
CA SER A 141 10.94 15.36 -9.28
C SER A 141 10.15 15.46 -7.97
N LEU A 142 10.39 14.57 -7.00
CA LEU A 142 9.80 14.61 -5.67
C LEU A 142 10.54 15.57 -4.73
N GLU A 143 11.87 15.60 -4.84
CA GLU A 143 12.74 16.53 -4.10
C GLU A 143 12.41 17.99 -4.46
N ASN A 144 12.09 18.26 -5.73
CA ASN A 144 11.64 19.58 -6.19
C ASN A 144 10.31 20.03 -5.56
N ILE A 145 9.38 19.12 -5.25
CA ILE A 145 8.11 19.47 -4.58
C ILE A 145 8.34 19.86 -3.11
N GLY A 146 9.33 19.25 -2.44
CA GLY A 146 9.78 19.67 -1.11
C GLY A 146 10.53 21.00 -1.12
N GLY A 147 11.37 21.25 -2.13
CA GLY A 147 12.07 22.52 -2.29
C GLY A 147 11.15 23.72 -2.57
N THR A 148 10.03 23.49 -3.28
CA THR A 148 9.06 24.58 -3.56
C THR A 148 8.28 25.01 -2.30
N LEU A 149 8.10 24.12 -1.33
CA LEU A 149 7.52 24.44 -0.02
C LEU A 149 8.50 25.26 0.83
N ASN A 150 9.80 24.95 0.78
CA ASN A 150 10.82 25.68 1.52
C ASN A 150 10.99 27.12 1.01
N GLN A 151 10.95 27.32 -0.32
CA GLN A 151 10.95 28.67 -0.90
C GLN A 151 9.70 29.48 -0.56
N GLN A 152 8.52 28.86 -0.50
CA GLN A 152 7.29 29.55 -0.10
C GLN A 152 7.26 29.86 1.41
N LEU A 153 7.89 29.02 2.24
CA LEU A 153 8.06 29.30 3.67
C LEU A 153 9.06 30.44 3.91
N GLU A 154 10.20 30.44 3.21
CA GLU A 154 11.21 31.52 3.29
C GLU A 154 10.65 32.86 2.81
N GLN A 155 9.91 32.87 1.69
CA GLN A 155 9.20 34.07 1.23
C GLN A 155 8.11 34.52 2.20
N GLY A 156 7.36 33.57 2.79
CA GLY A 156 6.38 33.89 3.83
C GLY A 156 7.01 34.53 5.06
N LEU A 157 8.16 34.02 5.51
CA LEU A 157 8.90 34.53 6.68
C LEU A 157 9.52 35.92 6.45
N GLU A 158 9.95 36.24 5.22
CA GLU A 158 10.39 37.60 4.86
C GLU A 158 9.25 38.62 4.93
N ILE A 159 8.04 38.25 4.46
CA ILE A 159 6.86 39.13 4.50
C ILE A 159 6.41 39.40 5.94
N PHE A 160 6.41 38.39 6.82
CA PHE A 160 6.14 38.58 8.25
C PHE A 160 7.22 39.42 8.96
N GLY A 161 8.47 39.36 8.51
CA GLY A 161 9.58 40.13 9.07
C GLY A 161 9.52 41.64 8.76
N GLU A 162 8.94 42.03 7.62
CA GLU A 162 8.76 43.45 7.27
C GLU A 162 7.55 44.10 7.95
N GLU A 163 6.48 43.35 8.26
CA GLU A 163 5.34 43.88 9.02
C GLU A 163 5.67 44.16 10.50
N LEU A 164 6.63 43.45 11.08
CA LEU A 164 7.08 43.67 12.47
C LEU A 164 8.04 44.85 12.64
N LYS A 165 8.45 45.52 11.54
CA LYS A 165 9.36 46.67 11.53
C LYS A 165 8.67 48.02 11.29
N LYS A 166 7.33 48.06 11.25
CA LYS A 166 6.53 49.28 11.11
C LYS A 166 5.85 49.65 12.43
#